data_AF-A0A8T5NTF3-F1
#
_entry.id   AF-A0A8T5NTF3-F1
#
_cell.length_a   1.000
_cell.length_b   1.000
_cell.length_c   1.000
_cell.angle_alpha   90.00
_cell.angle_beta   90.00
_cell.angle_gamma   90.00
#
_symmetry.space_group_name_H-M   'P 1'
#
loop_
_entity.id
_entity.type
_entity.pdbx_description
1 polymer ?
#
loop_
_entity_poly.entity_id
_entity_poly.type
_entity_poly.pdbx_seq_one_letter_code
_entity_poly.pdbx_strand_id
1 'polypeptide(L)' 'MLKNIFIGALGVAGIIFLGYLLFRKTPKKYYRKARSAHKQGEKSYQNKDFELANDYYSEAEKFRGKARELENKKGEKND' A
#
# COMPACT_ATOMS: atom_id res chain seq x y z
N MET A 1 -7.49 37.57 20.81
CA MET A 1 -6.58 36.43 21.07
C MET A 1 -7.18 35.05 20.74
N LEU A 2 -8.51 34.85 20.75
CA LEU A 2 -9.13 33.55 20.41
C LEU A 2 -8.95 33.07 18.95
N LYS A 3 -8.80 33.98 17.98
CA LYS A 3 -8.71 33.61 16.54
C LYS A 3 -7.46 32.81 16.18
N ASN A 4 -6.34 33.00 16.90
CA ASN A 4 -5.07 32.34 16.58
C ASN A 4 -5.03 30.87 17.03
N ILE A 5 -5.84 30.50 18.03
CA ILE A 5 -5.93 29.12 18.54
C ILE A 5 -6.70 28.24 17.53
N PHE A 6 -7.73 28.78 16.88
CA PHE A 6 -8.50 28.07 15.85
C PHE A 6 -7.67 27.72 14.60
N ILE A 7 -6.77 28.62 14.19
CA ILE A 7 -5.87 28.39 13.04
C ILE A 7 -4.86 27.26 13.35
N GLY A 8 -4.34 27.22 14.58
CA GLY A 8 -3.45 26.14 15.03
C GLY A 8 -4.15 24.79 15.10
N ALA A 9 -5.40 24.74 15.60
CA ALA A 9 -6.18 23.51 15.69
C ALA A 9 -6.56 22.94 14.30
N LEU A 10 -6.96 23.81 13.35
CA LEU A 10 -7.26 23.39 11.98
C LEU A 10 -6.02 22.91 11.22
N GLY A 11 -4.86 23.53 11.45
CA GLY A 11 -3.59 23.08 10.87
C GLY A 11 -3.19 21.67 11.35
N VAL A 12 -3.32 21.40 12.65
CA VAL A 12 -3.03 20.07 13.22
C VAL A 12 -4.03 19.03 12.73
N ALA A 13 -5.32 19.35 12.70
CA ALA A 13 -6.35 18.47 12.15
C ALA A 13 -6.10 18.15 10.66
N GLY A 14 -5.65 19.14 9.87
CA GLY A 14 -5.28 18.96 8.47
C GLY A 14 -4.10 18.01 8.27
N ILE A 15 -3.06 18.12 9.10
CA ILE A 15 -1.89 17.23 9.04
C ILE A 15 -2.27 15.79 9.44
N ILE A 16 -3.10 15.63 10.48
CA ILE A 16 -3.58 14.31 10.91
C ILE A 16 -4.47 13.69 9.83
N PHE A 17 -5.36 14.47 9.21
CA PHE A 17 -6.21 14.01 8.11
C PHE A 17 -5.39 13.62 6.86
N LEU A 18 -4.37 14.41 6.52
CA LEU A 18 -3.46 14.11 5.42
C LEU A 18 -2.62 12.85 5.70
N GLY A 19 -2.12 12.71 6.94
CA GLY A 19 -1.44 11.51 7.41
C GLY A 19 -2.34 10.28 7.32
N TYR A 20 -3.61 10.40 7.75
CA TYR A 20 -4.62 9.36 7.63
C TYR A 20 -4.90 8.95 6.18
N LEU A 21 -4.99 9.91 5.25
CA LEU A 21 -5.16 9.62 3.82
C LEU A 21 -3.94 8.90 3.22
N LEU A 22 -2.72 9.26 3.64
CA LEU A 22 -1.50 8.56 3.23
C LEU A 22 -1.40 7.15 3.86
N PHE A 23 -1.96 6.98 5.06
CA PHE A 23 -2.05 5.71 5.76
C PHE A 23 -3.20 4.81 5.30
N ARG A 24 -4.12 5.29 4.46
CA ARG A 24 -5.14 4.42 3.87
C ARG A 24 -4.48 3.28 3.09
N LYS A 25 -4.54 2.09 3.69
CA LYS A 25 -4.17 0.81 3.07
C LYS A 25 -5.15 0.52 1.94
N THR A 26 -4.87 1.05 0.75
CA THR A 26 -5.66 0.76 -0.44
C THR A 26 -5.14 -0.52 -1.11
N PRO A 27 -6.03 -1.42 -1.56
CA PRO A 27 -5.64 -2.59 -2.36
C PRO A 27 -4.73 -2.23 -3.53
N LYS A 28 -5.02 -1.09 -4.18
CA LYS A 28 -4.22 -0.51 -5.27
C LYS A 28 -2.74 -0.32 -4.91
N LYS A 29 -2.41 0.10 -3.68
CA LYS A 29 -1.02 0.25 -3.22
C LYS A 29 -0.31 -1.10 -3.16
N TYR A 30 -1.00 -2.15 -2.71
CA TYR A 30 -0.48 -3.50 -2.65
C TYR A 30 -0.30 -4.11 -4.05
N TYR A 31 -1.26 -3.93 -4.96
CA TYR A 31 -1.10 -4.35 -6.36
C TYR A 31 0.08 -3.66 -7.06
N ARG A 32 0.32 -2.37 -6.78
CA ARG A 32 1.52 -1.67 -7.30
C ARG A 32 2.81 -2.30 -6.80
N LYS A 33 2.89 -2.65 -5.52
CA LYS A 33 4.05 -3.35 -4.94
C LYS A 33 4.21 -4.75 -5.55
N ALA A 34 3.12 -5.51 -5.69
CA ALA A 34 3.14 -6.83 -6.33
C ALA A 34 3.71 -6.77 -7.76
N ARG A 35 3.27 -5.79 -8.56
CA ARG A 35 3.78 -5.60 -9.94
C ARG A 35 5.26 -5.26 -9.95
N SER A 36 5.73 -4.44 -9.01
CA SER A 36 7.15 -4.10 -8.90
C SER A 36 8.01 -5.32 -8.56
N ALA A 37 7.60 -6.10 -7.55
CA ALA A 37 8.29 -7.32 -7.16
C ALA A 37 8.29 -8.34 -8.30
N HIS A 38 7.15 -8.54 -8.98
CA HIS A 38 7.09 -9.45 -10.12
C HIS A 38 8.07 -9.06 -11.24
N LYS A 39 8.17 -7.76 -11.57
CA LYS A 39 9.15 -7.26 -12.56
C LYS A 39 10.60 -7.48 -12.12
N GLN A 40 10.89 -7.41 -10.83
CA GLN A 40 12.22 -7.74 -10.31
C GLN A 40 12.49 -9.24 -10.43
N GLY A 41 11.49 -10.09 -10.15
CA GLY A 41 11.56 -11.53 -10.37
C GLY A 41 11.83 -11.89 -11.84
N GLU A 42 11.15 -11.22 -12.78
CA GLU A 42 11.40 -11.41 -14.23
C GLU A 42 12.85 -11.08 -14.60
N LYS A 43 13.41 -9.99 -14.07
CA LYS A 43 14.81 -9.62 -14.30
C LYS A 43 15.78 -10.65 -13.72
N SER A 44 15.56 -11.11 -12.49
CA SER A 44 16.39 -12.14 -11.87
C SER A 44 16.32 -13.45 -12.65
N TYR A 45 15.13 -13.83 -13.13
CA TYR A 45 14.93 -15.01 -13.95
C TYR A 45 15.68 -14.92 -15.29
N GLN A 46 15.63 -13.76 -15.96
CA GLN A 46 16.41 -13.50 -17.18
C GLN A 46 17.92 -13.60 -16.94
N ASN A 47 18.38 -13.20 -15.75
CA ASN A 47 19.77 -13.33 -15.33
C ASN A 47 20.14 -14.74 -14.86
N LYS A 48 19.22 -15.72 -14.95
CA LYS A 48 19.37 -17.10 -14.46
C LYS A 48 19.58 -17.20 -12.95
N ASP A 49 19.26 -16.14 -12.20
CA ASP A 49 19.22 -16.15 -10.74
C ASP A 49 17.83 -16.60 -10.28
N PHE A 50 17.63 -17.91 -10.28
CA PHE A 50 16.33 -18.51 -10.04
C PHE A 50 15.88 -18.42 -8.57
N GLU A 51 16.82 -18.44 -7.63
CA GLU A 51 16.53 -18.31 -6.20
C GLU A 51 15.99 -16.91 -5.90
N LEU A 52 16.70 -15.88 -6.35
CA LEU A 52 16.25 -14.50 -6.19
C LEU A 52 14.96 -14.21 -6.97
N ALA A 53 14.79 -14.82 -8.15
CA ALA A 53 13.54 -14.72 -8.89
C ALA A 53 12.35 -15.29 -8.10
N ASN A 54 12.54 -16.46 -7.49
CA ASN A 54 11.53 -17.11 -6.68
C ASN A 54 11.15 -16.27 -5.45
N ASP A 55 12.13 -15.65 -4.79
CA ASP A 55 11.90 -14.75 -3.67
C ASP A 55 11.02 -13.55 -4.08
N TYR A 56 11.35 -12.91 -5.20
CA TYR A 56 10.55 -11.79 -5.71
C TYR A 56 9.14 -12.21 -6.14
N TYR A 57 8.97 -13.40 -6.74
CA TYR A 57 7.65 -13.92 -7.09
C TYR A 57 6.82 -14.26 -5.85
N SER A 58 7.43 -14.86 -4.83
CA SER A 58 6.80 -15.10 -3.53
C SER A 58 6.37 -13.81 -2.86
N GLU A 59 7.22 -12.77 -2.89
CA GLU A 59 6.88 -11.45 -2.37
C GLU A 59 5.72 -10.81 -3.15
N ALA A 60 5.72 -10.92 -4.48
CA ALA A 60 4.62 -10.43 -5.31
C ALA A 60 3.29 -11.08 -4.94
N GLU A 61 3.26 -12.39 -4.70
CA GLU A 61 2.03 -13.09 -4.31
C GLU A 61 1.55 -12.70 -2.91
N LYS A 62 2.47 -12.49 -1.95
CA LYS A 62 2.12 -11.94 -0.62
C LYS A 62 1.42 -10.59 -0.74
N PHE A 63 1.86 -9.72 -1.65
CA PHE A 63 1.21 -8.44 -1.88
C PHE A 63 -0.16 -8.58 -2.57
N ARG A 64 -0.32 -9.49 -3.53
CA ARG A 64 -1.63 -9.77 -4.15
C ARG A 64 -2.62 -10.31 -3.13
N GLY A 65 -2.19 -11.24 -2.27
CA GLY A 65 -3.00 -11.77 -1.18
C GLY A 65 -3.51 -10.66 -0.26
N LYS A 66 -2.62 -9.77 0.20
CA LYS A 66 -3.00 -8.60 1.02
C LYS A 66 -3.95 -7.64 0.30
N ALA A 67 -3.80 -7.47 -1.01
CA ALA A 67 -4.70 -6.62 -1.79
C ALA A 67 -6.11 -7.22 -1.84
N ARG A 68 -6.24 -8.51 -2.16
CA ARG A 68 -7.50 -9.25 -2.18
C ARG A 68 -8.18 -9.24 -0.81
N GLU A 69 -7.42 -9.45 0.27
CA GLU A 69 -7.94 -9.38 1.64
C GLU A 69 -8.57 -8.01 1.95
N LEU A 70 -7.92 -6.92 1.53
CA LEU A 70 -8.43 -5.56 1.70
C LEU A 70 -9.65 -5.26 0.82
N GLU A 71 -9.75 -5.89 -0.36
CA GLU A 71 -10.94 -5.77 -1.22
C GLU A 71 -12.14 -6.48 -0.59
N ASN A 72 -11.96 -7.70 -0.12
CA ASN A 72 -13.02 -8.49 0.52
C ASN A 72 -13.53 -7.81 1.79
N LYS A 73 -12.62 -7.33 2.65
CA LYS A 73 -12.97 -6.56 3.86
C LYS A 73 -13.67 -5.23 3.56
N LYS A 74 -13.48 -4.68 2.36
CA LYS A 74 -14.19 -3.47 1.93
C LYS A 74 -15.60 -3.81 1.43
N GLY A 75 -15.78 -4.96 0.77
CA GLY A 75 -17.08 -5.48 0.36
C GLY A 75 -18.00 -5.74 1.55
N GLU A 76 -17.53 -6.49 2.54
CA GLU A 76 -18.28 -6.86 3.76
C GLU A 76 -18.73 -5.67 4.64
N LYS A 77 -18.16 -4.47 4.45
CA LYS A 77 -18.55 -3.27 5.21
C LYS A 77 -19.61 -2.41 4.53
N ASN A 78 -19.99 -2.74 3.30
CA ASN A 78 -21.02 -1.99 2.56
C ASN A 78 -22.31 -2.80 2.34
N ASP A 79 -22.39 -3.99 2.92
CA ASP A 79 -23.60 -4.83 3.01
C ASP A 79 -24.22 -4.67 4.41
#